data_AF-A0A354TKL6-F1
#
_entry.id   AF-A0A354TKL6-F1
#
_cell.length_a   1.000
_cell.length_b   1.000
_cell.length_c   1.000
_cell.angle_alpha   90.00
_cell.angle_beta   90.00
_cell.angle_gamma   90.00
#
_symmetry.space_group_name_H-M   'P 1'
#
loop_
_entity.id
_entity.type
_entity.pdbx_description
1 polymer ?
#
loop_
_entity_poly.entity_id
_entity_poly.type
_entity_poly.pdbx_seq_one_letter_code
_entity_poly.pdbx_strand_id
1 'polypeptide(L)'
;MQNSQGSYEKIILTVSSLLAIGVAGYLVYESMGFEDSLALSQGVPRKDLNPPDNASVVAATDTIRKKYAWLSPERQGKPVPLNKSVLLVMKGGELFDLLLPEPKLREPMTNLFLTGDRSKNPPETELPNIYSPNVGDLDADDDGFSNLEEFNAKTDPRDASSMPPLTNKLVLRQRISHDYIIVLKGGSDGTFQIQRLQPSKGNVFKPLNEAFGFDKGVARFKLLEARQQTIQHPTLGPMEAFIVKTLDLSTNKEFELVQGKETNLAEFEAELEFRWKKRQPIPGVKEGKTFQLPGLGKSYHIWKLEESKAIISPLGNDGDPLPEKIEIQQG
;
A
#
# COMPACT_ATOMS: atom_id res chain seq x y z
N MET A 1 -90.20 31.53 35.99
CA MET A 1 -90.09 32.50 37.09
C MET A 1 -90.04 31.70 38.38
N GLN A 2 -88.82 31.53 38.91
CA GLN A 2 -88.37 32.21 40.13
C GLN A 2 -89.10 31.65 41.35
N ASN A 3 -88.47 30.71 42.07
CA ASN A 3 -88.55 30.49 43.54
C ASN A 3 -88.03 29.09 43.96
N SER A 4 -86.72 28.84 43.77
CA SER A 4 -85.99 27.85 44.59
C SER A 4 -84.50 28.18 44.81
N GLN A 5 -83.96 29.24 44.18
CA GLN A 5 -82.55 29.61 44.29
C GLN A 5 -82.18 30.35 45.60
N GLY A 6 -83.15 30.85 46.37
CA GLY A 6 -82.87 31.68 47.56
C GLY A 6 -82.36 30.94 48.80
N SER A 7 -82.45 29.61 48.85
CA SER A 7 -81.99 28.82 50.01
C SER A 7 -80.55 28.33 49.84
N TYR A 8 -80.14 27.93 48.64
CA TYR A 8 -78.78 27.42 48.39
C TYR A 8 -77.71 28.50 48.54
N GLU A 9 -77.99 29.73 48.11
CA GLU A 9 -77.05 30.85 48.21
C GLU A 9 -76.79 31.24 49.68
N LYS A 10 -77.84 31.21 50.52
CA LYS A 10 -77.71 31.42 51.98
C LYS A 10 -76.96 30.27 52.66
N ILE A 11 -77.21 29.02 52.26
CA ILE A 11 -76.49 27.85 52.78
C ILE A 11 -75.01 27.93 52.41
N ILE A 12 -74.68 28.26 51.15
CA ILE A 12 -73.29 28.41 50.69
C ILE A 12 -72.61 29.56 51.43
N LEU A 13 -73.27 30.71 51.60
CA LEU A 13 -72.71 31.85 52.34
C LEU A 13 -72.43 31.48 53.81
N THR A 14 -73.31 30.70 54.43
CA THR A 14 -73.16 30.25 55.82
C THR A 14 -72.00 29.25 55.94
N VAL A 15 -71.90 28.30 55.01
CA VAL A 15 -70.79 27.32 54.95
C VAL A 15 -69.46 28.02 54.67
N SER A 16 -69.42 28.97 53.74
CA SER A 16 -68.21 29.77 53.45
C SER A 16 -67.79 30.65 54.63
N SER A 17 -68.74 31.22 55.38
CA SER A 17 -68.42 31.97 56.60
C SER A 17 -67.85 31.07 57.69
N LEU A 18 -68.43 29.88 57.90
CA LEU A 18 -67.91 28.92 58.87
C LEU A 18 -66.52 28.41 58.48
N LEU A 19 -66.28 28.17 57.19
CA LEU A 19 -64.95 27.83 56.68
C LEU A 19 -63.95 28.95 56.90
N ALA A 20 -64.32 30.21 56.62
CA ALA A 20 -63.44 31.35 56.82
C ALA A 20 -63.06 31.53 58.31
N ILE A 21 -64.03 31.36 59.22
CA ILE A 21 -63.77 31.41 60.67
C ILE A 21 -62.88 30.25 61.11
N GLY A 22 -63.10 29.04 60.59
CA GLY A 22 -62.27 27.87 60.86
C GLY A 22 -60.81 28.06 60.41
N VAL A 23 -60.61 28.59 59.20
CA VAL A 23 -59.27 28.90 58.66
C VAL A 23 -58.60 30.00 59.46
N ALA A 24 -59.32 31.06 59.84
CA ALA A 24 -58.78 32.12 60.69
C ALA A 24 -58.35 31.58 62.06
N GLY A 25 -59.14 30.72 62.69
CA GLY A 25 -58.79 30.06 63.94
C GLY A 25 -57.56 29.16 63.82
N TYR A 26 -57.45 28.41 62.72
CA TYR A 26 -56.28 27.57 62.43
C TYR A 26 -55.00 28.39 62.27
N LEU A 27 -55.07 29.50 61.52
CA LEU A 27 -53.92 30.40 61.32
C LEU A 27 -53.48 31.06 62.64
N VAL A 28 -54.42 31.45 63.51
CA VAL A 28 -54.08 31.97 64.84
C VAL A 28 -53.42 30.89 65.70
N TYR A 29 -53.93 29.66 65.68
CA TYR A 29 -53.34 28.54 66.41
C TYR A 29 -51.90 28.24 65.95
N GLU A 30 -51.61 28.22 64.65
CA GLU A 30 -50.23 28.08 64.18
C GLU A 30 -49.34 29.27 64.56
N SER A 31 -49.88 30.49 64.52
CA SER A 31 -49.11 31.69 64.85
C SER A 31 -48.66 31.75 66.32
N MET A 32 -49.37 31.08 67.23
CA MET A 32 -49.02 31.04 68.66
C MET A 32 -47.69 30.32 68.94
N GLY A 33 -47.24 29.41 68.07
CA GLY A 33 -45.94 28.73 68.19
C GLY A 33 -44.82 29.32 67.32
N PHE A 34 -45.13 30.35 66.53
CA PHE A 34 -44.17 30.93 65.58
C PHE A 34 -43.04 31.70 66.29
N GLU A 35 -43.32 32.32 67.43
CA GLU A 35 -42.31 33.04 68.23
C GLU A 35 -41.20 32.09 68.71
N ASP A 36 -41.55 30.88 69.14
CA ASP A 36 -40.59 29.83 69.52
C ASP A 36 -39.77 29.33 68.32
N SER A 37 -40.34 29.32 67.11
CA SER A 37 -39.62 28.93 65.88
C SER A 37 -38.59 29.98 65.42
N LEU A 38 -38.79 31.24 65.83
CA LEU A 38 -37.86 32.35 65.57
C LEU A 38 -36.84 32.54 66.69
N ALA A 39 -36.95 31.79 67.79
CA ALA A 39 -35.96 31.79 68.84
C ALA A 39 -34.65 31.20 68.30
N LEU A 40 -33.73 32.09 67.91
CA LEU A 40 -32.34 31.72 67.64
C LEU A 40 -31.80 31.01 68.88
N SER A 41 -31.38 29.76 68.73
CA SER A 41 -30.64 29.04 69.77
C SER A 41 -29.47 29.93 70.22
N GLN A 42 -29.59 30.50 71.42
CA GLN A 42 -28.48 31.26 72.01
C GLN A 42 -27.34 30.27 72.22
N GLY A 43 -26.33 30.33 71.36
CA GLY A 43 -25.11 29.56 71.53
C GLY A 43 -24.54 29.91 72.90
N VAL A 44 -24.39 28.91 73.77
CA VAL A 44 -23.69 29.09 75.04
C VAL A 44 -22.32 29.67 74.70
N PRO A 45 -21.95 30.87 75.19
CA PRO A 45 -20.62 31.40 74.95
C PRO A 45 -19.63 30.45 75.62
N ARG A 46 -18.97 29.60 74.84
CA ARG A 46 -17.81 28.85 75.29
C ARG A 46 -16.72 29.91 75.53
N LYS A 47 -16.62 30.35 76.78
CA LYS A 47 -15.61 31.31 77.24
C LYS A 47 -14.21 30.70 77.30
N ASP A 48 -14.12 29.40 77.03
CA ASP A 48 -12.88 28.68 76.86
C ASP A 48 -12.66 28.48 75.37
N LEU A 49 -11.66 29.18 74.83
CA LEU A 49 -10.96 28.71 73.64
C LEU A 49 -10.41 27.35 74.03
N ASN A 50 -11.11 26.28 73.68
CA ASN A 50 -10.52 24.95 73.78
C ASN A 50 -9.14 25.03 73.13
N PRO A 51 -8.09 24.51 73.78
CA PRO A 51 -6.76 24.52 73.18
C PRO A 51 -6.88 23.93 71.76
N PRO A 52 -6.18 24.50 70.77
CA PRO A 52 -6.27 24.04 69.39
C PRO A 52 -6.09 22.52 69.40
N ASP A 53 -6.94 21.81 68.66
CA ASP A 53 -6.88 20.35 68.61
C ASP A 53 -5.55 19.93 67.99
N ASN A 54 -4.56 19.75 68.86
CA ASN A 54 -3.19 19.44 68.47
C ASN A 54 -3.14 18.14 67.66
N ALA A 55 -4.08 17.21 67.87
CA ALA A 55 -4.15 15.98 67.08
C ALA A 55 -4.56 16.28 65.63
N SER A 56 -5.54 17.16 65.42
CA SER A 56 -5.93 17.60 64.07
C SER A 56 -4.80 18.36 63.37
N VAL A 57 -4.07 19.22 64.10
CA VAL A 57 -2.95 20.00 63.56
C VAL A 57 -1.78 19.10 63.19
N VAL A 58 -1.46 18.11 64.04
CA VAL A 58 -0.43 17.10 63.76
C VAL A 58 -0.84 16.23 62.56
N ALA A 59 -2.07 15.74 62.52
CA ALA A 59 -2.58 14.94 61.40
C ALA A 59 -2.57 15.71 60.07
N ALA A 60 -2.94 16.99 60.09
CA ALA A 60 -2.87 17.87 58.92
C ALA A 60 -1.41 18.10 58.49
N THR A 61 -0.51 18.33 59.45
CA THR A 61 0.93 18.52 59.20
C THR A 61 1.57 17.26 58.63
N ASP A 62 1.23 16.08 59.13
CA ASP A 62 1.71 14.79 58.64
C ASP A 62 1.17 14.50 57.23
N THR A 63 -0.09 14.86 56.96
CA THR A 63 -0.69 14.74 55.62
C THR A 63 0.02 15.63 54.61
N ILE A 64 0.35 16.88 54.98
CA ILE A 64 1.09 17.81 54.11
C ILE A 64 2.55 17.35 53.90
N ARG A 65 3.18 16.78 54.93
CA ARG A 65 4.56 16.24 54.85
C ARG A 65 4.64 14.96 54.03
N LYS A 66 3.53 14.26 53.83
CA LYS A 66 3.47 13.04 53.02
C LYS A 66 3.74 13.40 51.55
N LYS A 67 4.97 13.13 51.09
CA LYS A 67 5.32 13.24 49.68
C LYS A 67 4.63 12.11 48.92
N TYR A 68 3.71 12.47 48.03
CA TYR A 68 3.13 11.53 47.07
C TYR A 68 4.05 11.44 45.86
N ALA A 69 4.57 10.24 45.59
CA ALA A 69 5.24 9.95 44.33
C ALA A 69 4.15 9.67 43.28
N TRP A 70 3.96 10.61 42.36
CA TRP A 70 3.09 10.42 41.19
C TRP A 70 3.83 9.53 40.19
N LEU A 71 3.69 8.22 40.35
CA LEU A 71 4.21 7.26 39.40
C LEU A 71 3.27 7.18 38.20
N SER A 72 3.82 7.31 37.00
CA SER A 72 3.10 7.09 35.76
C SER A 72 2.61 5.65 35.70
N PRO A 73 1.32 5.38 35.47
CA PRO A 73 0.84 4.02 35.28
C PRO A 73 1.47 3.41 34.03
N GLU A 74 1.88 2.14 34.12
CA GLU A 74 2.43 1.41 32.97
C GLU A 74 1.32 0.63 32.25
N ARG A 75 1.24 0.78 30.93
CA ARG A 75 0.37 -0.02 30.06
C ARG A 75 1.25 -0.80 29.08
N GLN A 76 1.17 -2.13 29.12
CA GLN A 76 1.95 -3.02 28.24
C GLN A 76 3.46 -2.67 28.20
N GLY A 77 4.05 -2.37 29.37
CA GLY A 77 5.47 -2.01 29.49
C GLY A 77 5.82 -0.56 29.10
N LYS A 78 4.83 0.27 28.73
CA LYS A 78 5.01 1.69 28.45
C LYS A 78 4.50 2.56 29.60
N PRO A 79 5.33 3.43 30.20
CA PRO A 79 4.86 4.41 31.17
C PRO A 79 3.98 5.44 30.48
N VAL A 80 2.71 5.55 30.89
CA VAL A 80 1.76 6.52 30.37
C VAL A 80 1.97 7.84 31.12
N PRO A 81 2.44 8.90 30.44
CA PRO A 81 2.71 10.17 31.11
C PRO A 81 1.42 10.77 31.66
N LEU A 82 1.41 11.12 32.95
CA LEU A 82 0.25 11.76 33.60
C LEU A 82 -0.02 13.18 33.08
N ASN A 83 1.00 13.82 32.49
CA ASN A 83 1.01 15.23 32.09
C ASN A 83 1.16 15.44 30.57
N LYS A 84 1.15 14.37 29.76
CA LYS A 84 1.19 14.47 28.30
C LYS A 84 0.07 13.63 27.69
N SER A 85 -0.47 14.10 26.58
CA SER A 85 -1.45 13.37 25.79
C SER A 85 -0.80 12.16 25.10
N VAL A 86 -1.59 11.10 24.92
CA VAL A 86 -1.21 9.91 24.14
C VAL A 86 -2.05 9.91 22.88
N LEU A 87 -1.41 9.64 21.74
CA LEU A 87 -2.09 9.57 20.44
C LEU A 87 -2.90 8.28 20.36
N LEU A 88 -4.21 8.40 20.58
CA LEU A 88 -5.16 7.29 20.54
C LEU A 88 -6.10 7.46 19.35
N VAL A 89 -6.28 6.40 18.58
CA VAL A 89 -7.13 6.38 17.39
C VAL A 89 -8.19 5.30 17.53
N MET A 90 -9.45 5.66 17.30
CA MET A 90 -10.55 4.70 17.32
C MET A 90 -10.88 4.25 15.89
N LYS A 91 -10.92 2.94 15.66
CA LYS A 91 -11.26 2.34 14.37
C LYS A 91 -12.12 1.10 14.60
N GLY A 92 -13.31 1.06 14.01
CA GLY A 92 -14.21 -0.10 14.11
C GLY A 92 -14.68 -0.43 15.54
N GLY A 93 -14.67 0.54 16.46
CA GLY A 93 -14.99 0.33 17.88
C GLY A 93 -13.80 -0.12 18.74
N GLU A 94 -12.63 -0.36 18.13
CA GLU A 94 -11.39 -0.68 18.83
C GLU A 94 -10.49 0.57 18.95
N LEU A 95 -9.74 0.65 20.05
CA LEU A 95 -8.85 1.76 20.36
C LEU A 95 -7.38 1.36 20.12
N PHE A 96 -6.70 2.11 19.27
CA PHE A 96 -5.30 1.91 18.88
C PHE A 96 -4.41 2.99 19.52
N ASP A 97 -3.39 2.59 20.27
CA ASP A 97 -2.31 3.48 20.72
C ASP A 97 -1.17 3.42 19.70
N LEU A 98 -0.98 4.50 18.95
CA LEU A 98 -0.01 4.51 17.84
C LEU A 98 1.45 4.54 18.29
N LEU A 99 1.71 4.75 19.58
CA LEU A 99 3.06 4.66 20.12
C LEU A 99 3.39 3.21 20.55
N LEU A 100 2.42 2.30 20.55
CA LEU A 100 2.65 0.88 20.78
C LEU A 100 2.84 0.16 19.43
N PRO A 101 3.72 -0.86 19.35
CA PRO A 101 3.93 -1.62 18.13
C PRO A 101 2.69 -2.46 17.75
N GLU A 102 1.93 -2.89 18.74
CA GLU A 102 0.68 -3.62 18.59
C GLU A 102 -0.39 -3.02 19.51
N PRO A 103 -1.67 -3.00 19.11
CA PRO A 103 -2.19 -3.42 17.81
C PRO A 103 -1.83 -2.44 16.68
N LYS A 104 -1.60 -2.94 15.47
CA LYS A 104 -1.26 -2.11 14.29
C LYS A 104 -2.52 -1.43 13.74
N LEU A 105 -2.46 -0.13 13.51
CA LEU A 105 -3.57 0.64 12.92
C LEU A 105 -3.87 0.20 11.48
N ARG A 106 -2.81 -0.02 10.69
CA ARG A 106 -2.89 -0.45 9.29
C ARG A 106 -1.77 -1.43 8.94
N GLU A 107 -2.12 -2.69 8.74
CA GLU A 107 -1.20 -3.65 8.15
C GLU A 107 -0.93 -3.30 6.68
N PRO A 108 0.30 -3.57 6.17
CA PRO A 108 1.45 -4.13 6.87
C PRO A 108 2.29 -3.12 7.67
N MET A 109 2.03 -1.82 7.50
CA MET A 109 2.81 -0.73 8.09
C MET A 109 2.80 -0.75 9.63
N THR A 110 3.93 -0.40 10.25
CA THR A 110 4.01 -0.28 11.71
C THR A 110 3.47 1.07 12.17
N ASN A 111 2.94 1.13 13.40
CA ASN A 111 2.45 2.40 13.95
C ASN A 111 3.59 3.44 14.04
N LEU A 112 4.81 2.99 14.40
CA LEU A 112 6.01 3.84 14.42
C LEU A 112 6.32 4.45 13.05
N PHE A 113 6.17 3.70 11.96
CA PHE A 113 6.37 4.22 10.61
C PHE A 113 5.36 5.33 10.27
N LEU A 114 4.12 5.19 10.71
CA LEU A 114 3.08 6.20 10.52
C LEU A 114 3.31 7.46 11.38
N THR A 115 3.70 7.29 12.65
CA THR A 115 3.86 8.42 13.60
C THR A 115 5.23 9.08 13.57
N GLY A 116 6.22 8.41 12.99
CA GLY A 116 7.62 8.81 13.03
C GLY A 116 8.29 8.45 14.35
N ASP A 117 9.59 8.18 14.27
CA ASP A 117 10.44 7.98 15.44
C ASP A 117 10.93 9.32 16.01
N ARG A 118 10.37 9.67 17.18
CA ARG A 118 10.73 10.88 17.93
C ARG A 118 12.09 10.78 18.64
N SER A 119 12.71 9.61 18.67
CA SER A 119 14.02 9.39 19.30
C SER A 119 15.19 9.72 18.37
N LYS A 120 14.94 9.79 17.06
CA LYS A 120 15.94 10.17 16.06
C LYS A 120 16.30 11.66 16.12
N ASN A 121 17.45 12.01 15.54
CA ASN A 121 17.92 13.38 15.38
C ASN A 121 18.19 13.68 13.90
N PRO A 122 17.36 14.50 13.23
CA PRO A 122 16.16 15.18 13.75
C PRO A 122 15.01 14.20 14.06
N PRO A 123 14.08 14.57 14.97
CA PRO A 123 12.93 13.73 15.28
C PRO A 123 12.00 13.68 14.07
N GLU A 124 11.58 12.48 13.69
CA GLU A 124 10.64 12.30 12.59
C GLU A 124 9.26 12.83 12.98
N THR A 125 8.54 13.36 12.00
CA THR A 125 7.16 13.81 12.15
C THR A 125 6.17 12.69 11.82
N GLU A 126 4.91 12.86 12.16
CA GLU A 126 3.88 11.95 11.65
C GLU A 126 3.69 12.15 10.14
N LEU A 127 3.29 11.09 9.44
CA LEU A 127 2.95 11.19 8.03
C LEU A 127 1.73 12.11 7.82
N PRO A 128 1.66 12.84 6.70
CA PRO A 128 0.47 13.61 6.38
C PRO A 128 -0.74 12.68 6.26
N ASN A 129 -1.89 13.10 6.79
CA ASN A 129 -3.15 12.39 6.65
C ASN A 129 -3.13 10.94 7.19
N ILE A 130 -2.49 10.68 8.34
CA ILE A 130 -2.48 9.35 8.98
C ILE A 130 -3.88 8.74 9.21
N TYR A 131 -4.93 9.56 9.27
CA TYR A 131 -6.29 9.09 9.47
C TYR A 131 -6.96 8.61 8.17
N SER A 132 -6.42 8.98 7.01
CA SER A 132 -6.97 8.60 5.71
C SER A 132 -6.81 7.09 5.46
N PRO A 133 -7.86 6.40 4.99
CA PRO A 133 -7.82 4.95 4.77
C PRO A 133 -6.73 4.55 3.76
N ASN A 134 -6.44 5.41 2.79
CA ASN A 134 -5.48 5.23 1.72
C ASN A 134 -4.09 5.82 2.03
N VAL A 135 -3.72 6.04 3.30
CA VAL A 135 -2.39 6.60 3.64
C VAL A 135 -1.23 5.82 3.03
N GLY A 136 -1.38 4.51 2.81
CA GLY A 136 -0.34 3.69 2.17
C GLY A 136 -0.11 4.04 0.69
N ASP A 137 -1.13 4.54 0.00
CA ASP A 137 -1.07 4.93 -1.42
C ASP A 137 -0.68 6.41 -1.60
N LEU A 138 -0.64 7.17 -0.51
CA LEU A 138 -0.20 8.57 -0.53
C LEU A 138 1.31 8.63 -0.64
N ASP A 139 1.77 9.69 -1.28
CA ASP A 139 3.16 10.10 -1.40
C ASP A 139 3.33 11.32 -0.49
N ALA A 140 4.16 11.22 0.54
CA ALA A 140 4.26 12.22 1.59
C ALA A 140 5.32 13.29 1.31
N ASP A 141 6.33 12.98 0.49
CA ASP A 141 7.43 13.88 0.12
C ASP A 141 7.45 14.24 -1.38
N ASP A 142 6.44 13.80 -2.13
CA ASP A 142 6.23 14.04 -3.57
C ASP A 142 7.39 13.52 -4.45
N ASP A 143 8.08 12.47 -4.01
CA ASP A 143 9.18 11.84 -4.73
C ASP A 143 8.72 10.88 -5.85
N GLY A 144 7.44 10.49 -5.86
CA GLY A 144 6.81 9.58 -6.80
C GLY A 144 6.66 8.13 -6.30
N PHE A 145 7.01 7.84 -5.05
CA PHE A 145 6.78 6.59 -4.35
C PHE A 145 5.67 6.73 -3.31
N SER A 146 4.93 5.64 -3.10
CA SER A 146 3.90 5.59 -2.08
C SER A 146 4.50 5.16 -0.75
N ASN A 147 3.90 5.62 0.35
CA ASN A 147 4.32 5.27 1.71
C ASN A 147 4.44 3.74 1.91
N LEU A 148 3.60 2.95 1.24
CA LEU A 148 3.66 1.48 1.30
C LEU A 148 4.87 0.90 0.54
N GLU A 149 5.21 1.45 -0.62
CA GLU A 149 6.40 1.02 -1.38
C GLU A 149 7.68 1.32 -0.58
N GLU A 150 7.73 2.49 0.04
CA GLU A 150 8.85 2.91 0.88
C GLU A 150 8.97 2.09 2.16
N PHE A 151 7.84 1.76 2.79
CA PHE A 151 7.82 0.83 3.92
C PHE A 151 8.44 -0.52 3.56
N ASN A 152 8.09 -1.06 2.38
CA ASN A 152 8.64 -2.32 1.89
C ASN A 152 10.12 -2.21 1.53
N ALA A 153 10.55 -1.07 1.00
CA ALA A 153 11.94 -0.77 0.65
C ALA A 153 12.80 -0.35 1.85
N LYS A 154 12.18 -0.13 3.02
CA LYS A 154 12.82 0.40 4.25
C LYS A 154 13.44 1.78 4.04
N THR A 155 12.84 2.59 3.19
CA THR A 155 13.22 3.98 2.96
C THR A 155 12.38 4.92 3.81
N ASP A 156 12.71 6.22 3.82
CA ASP A 156 12.03 7.17 4.69
C ASP A 156 11.04 8.02 3.88
N PRO A 157 9.72 7.85 4.07
CA PRO A 157 8.66 8.57 3.34
C PRO A 157 8.56 10.07 3.62
N ARG A 158 9.55 10.62 4.33
CA ARG A 158 9.61 12.03 4.72
C ARG A 158 10.80 12.73 4.09
N ASP A 159 11.69 11.97 3.45
CA ASP A 159 12.90 12.48 2.84
C ASP A 159 12.95 12.04 1.39
N ALA A 160 12.68 12.99 0.49
CA ALA A 160 12.71 12.77 -0.95
C ALA A 160 14.09 12.33 -1.49
N SER A 161 15.15 12.39 -0.68
CA SER A 161 16.47 11.84 -1.02
C SER A 161 16.57 10.35 -0.70
N SER A 162 15.80 9.88 0.26
CA SER A 162 15.71 8.51 0.75
C SER A 162 14.61 7.76 -0.03
N MET A 163 14.84 7.55 -1.32
CA MET A 163 13.86 6.90 -2.20
C MET A 163 14.26 5.46 -2.56
N PRO A 164 13.30 4.57 -2.82
CA PRO A 164 13.58 3.25 -3.37
C PRO A 164 14.25 3.34 -4.76
N PRO A 165 14.89 2.24 -5.23
CA PRO A 165 15.41 2.20 -6.59
C PRO A 165 14.32 2.50 -7.62
N LEU A 166 14.59 3.45 -8.53
CA LEU A 166 13.66 3.84 -9.61
C LEU A 166 13.26 2.67 -10.51
N THR A 167 14.07 1.62 -10.57
CA THR A 167 13.73 0.37 -11.28
C THR A 167 12.46 -0.30 -10.74
N ASN A 168 12.06 -0.05 -9.49
CA ASN A 168 10.80 -0.56 -8.94
C ASN A 168 9.57 0.04 -9.63
N LYS A 169 9.71 1.21 -10.27
CA LYS A 169 8.65 1.85 -11.07
C LYS A 169 8.63 1.38 -12.52
N LEU A 170 9.56 0.52 -12.91
CA LEU A 170 9.58 -0.08 -14.23
C LEU A 170 8.79 -1.39 -14.20
N VAL A 171 7.84 -1.54 -15.12
CA VAL A 171 7.06 -2.77 -15.27
C VAL A 171 7.11 -3.26 -16.70
N LEU A 172 7.05 -4.57 -16.88
CA LEU A 172 6.88 -5.17 -18.20
C LEU A 172 5.40 -5.11 -18.56
N ARG A 173 5.04 -4.31 -19.58
CA ARG A 173 3.63 -4.17 -20.01
C ARG A 173 3.21 -5.36 -20.86
N GLN A 174 3.99 -5.63 -21.90
CA GLN A 174 3.74 -6.76 -22.79
C GLN A 174 5.02 -7.22 -23.48
N ARG A 175 5.06 -8.51 -23.82
CA ARG A 175 6.05 -9.09 -24.74
C ARG A 175 5.40 -9.26 -26.11
N ILE A 176 5.96 -8.62 -27.12
CA ILE A 176 5.56 -8.70 -28.52
C ILE A 176 6.46 -9.73 -29.20
N SER A 177 5.87 -10.77 -29.79
CA SER A 177 6.59 -11.76 -30.60
C SER A 177 6.49 -11.43 -32.08
N HIS A 178 7.64 -11.32 -32.74
CA HIS A 178 7.74 -11.23 -34.18
C HIS A 178 8.06 -12.61 -34.74
N ASP A 179 7.02 -13.39 -35.02
CA ASP A 179 7.15 -14.76 -35.50
C ASP A 179 7.84 -14.82 -36.87
N TYR A 180 8.84 -15.68 -36.98
CA TYR A 180 9.57 -15.94 -38.20
C TYR A 180 9.58 -17.44 -38.44
N ILE A 181 8.49 -17.93 -38.99
CA ILE A 181 8.28 -19.36 -39.20
C ILE A 181 8.80 -19.77 -40.57
N ILE A 182 9.72 -20.73 -40.58
CA ILE A 182 10.25 -21.36 -41.79
C ILE A 182 10.04 -22.88 -41.74
N VAL A 183 9.85 -23.48 -42.91
CA VAL A 183 9.66 -24.92 -43.06
C VAL A 183 10.49 -25.43 -44.24
N LEU A 184 11.18 -26.54 -44.03
CA LEU A 184 11.84 -27.28 -45.11
C LEU A 184 10.79 -28.18 -45.78
N LYS A 185 10.53 -27.99 -47.07
CA LYS A 185 9.55 -28.81 -47.81
C LYS A 185 10.16 -30.11 -48.34
N GLY A 186 11.44 -30.08 -48.69
CA GLY A 186 12.19 -31.23 -49.18
C GLY A 186 13.43 -30.77 -49.94
N GLY A 187 14.14 -31.72 -50.55
CA GLY A 187 15.25 -31.43 -51.44
C GLY A 187 15.33 -32.44 -52.59
N SER A 188 15.87 -31.98 -53.72
CA SER A 188 16.17 -32.79 -54.91
C SER A 188 17.55 -32.39 -55.42
N ASP A 189 18.38 -33.37 -55.77
CA ASP A 189 19.68 -33.17 -56.41
C ASP A 189 20.61 -32.15 -55.71
N GLY A 190 20.62 -32.17 -54.37
CA GLY A 190 21.45 -31.27 -53.56
C GLY A 190 20.91 -29.84 -53.40
N THR A 191 19.72 -29.55 -53.93
CA THR A 191 18.99 -28.30 -53.71
C THR A 191 17.85 -28.52 -52.72
N PHE A 192 17.64 -27.58 -51.80
CA PHE A 192 16.62 -27.66 -50.76
C PHE A 192 15.59 -26.56 -50.94
N GLN A 193 14.31 -26.93 -50.84
CA GLN A 193 13.20 -26.00 -50.86
C GLN A 193 12.85 -25.55 -49.45
N ILE A 194 13.13 -24.29 -49.13
CA ILE A 194 12.74 -23.67 -47.86
C ILE A 194 11.61 -22.67 -48.12
N GLN A 195 10.55 -22.79 -47.33
CA GLN A 195 9.42 -21.88 -47.36
C GLN A 195 9.35 -21.06 -46.07
N ARG A 196 9.18 -19.74 -46.19
CA ARG A 196 8.77 -18.86 -45.10
C ARG A 196 7.25 -18.84 -45.04
N LEU A 197 6.69 -19.08 -43.86
CA LEU A 197 5.25 -18.98 -43.59
C LEU A 197 4.89 -17.60 -43.02
N GLN A 198 5.75 -17.05 -42.15
CA GLN A 198 5.61 -15.73 -41.53
C GLN A 198 6.95 -14.97 -41.53
N PRO A 199 6.97 -13.61 -41.60
CA PRO A 199 5.80 -12.72 -41.66
C PRO A 199 5.10 -12.68 -43.03
N SER A 200 5.80 -13.03 -44.11
CA SER A 200 5.19 -13.16 -45.44
C SER A 200 5.61 -14.44 -46.14
N LYS A 201 4.71 -14.98 -46.95
CA LYS A 201 4.98 -16.24 -47.67
C LYS A 201 6.06 -16.02 -48.71
N GLY A 202 7.12 -16.81 -48.63
CA GLY A 202 8.22 -16.80 -49.58
C GLY A 202 8.76 -18.21 -49.76
N ASN A 203 9.29 -18.52 -50.93
CA ASN A 203 9.80 -19.86 -51.23
C ASN A 203 11.13 -19.72 -51.96
N VAL A 204 12.13 -20.48 -51.54
CA VAL A 204 13.50 -20.37 -52.03
C VAL A 204 14.06 -21.78 -52.22
N PHE A 205 14.75 -21.98 -53.34
CA PHE A 205 15.46 -23.21 -53.67
C PHE A 205 16.96 -22.93 -53.68
N LYS A 206 17.70 -23.54 -52.75
CA LYS A 206 19.14 -23.26 -52.61
C LYS A 206 19.95 -24.52 -52.34
N PRO A 207 21.16 -24.62 -52.93
CA PRO A 207 22.13 -25.66 -52.62
C PRO A 207 22.83 -25.40 -51.27
N LEU A 208 23.59 -26.39 -50.81
CA LEU A 208 24.45 -26.25 -49.63
C LEU A 208 25.51 -25.15 -49.83
N ASN A 209 25.94 -24.55 -48.72
CA ASN A 209 26.92 -23.48 -48.62
C ASN A 209 26.54 -22.14 -49.28
N GLU A 210 25.35 -22.01 -49.85
CA GLU A 210 24.86 -20.74 -50.39
C GLU A 210 24.06 -19.94 -49.36
N ALA A 211 24.28 -18.63 -49.34
CA ALA A 211 23.49 -17.72 -48.51
C ALA A 211 22.17 -17.36 -49.21
N PHE A 212 21.11 -17.21 -48.42
CA PHE A 212 19.78 -16.93 -48.94
C PHE A 212 18.95 -16.10 -47.98
N GLY A 213 17.89 -15.51 -48.52
CA GLY A 213 16.82 -14.91 -47.76
C GLY A 213 15.60 -14.76 -48.63
N PHE A 214 14.48 -14.39 -48.01
CA PHE A 214 13.19 -14.30 -48.69
C PHE A 214 12.89 -12.91 -49.21
N ASP A 215 13.58 -11.90 -48.68
CA ASP A 215 13.41 -10.49 -49.06
C ASP A 215 14.50 -10.08 -50.05
N LYS A 216 14.16 -9.21 -51.00
CA LYS A 216 15.06 -8.82 -52.09
C LYS A 216 16.34 -8.17 -51.53
N GLY A 217 17.49 -8.74 -51.86
CA GLY A 217 18.81 -8.21 -51.48
C GLY A 217 19.23 -8.50 -50.03
N VAL A 218 18.44 -9.25 -49.26
CA VAL A 218 18.77 -9.59 -47.87
C VAL A 218 19.04 -11.09 -47.77
N ALA A 219 20.30 -11.47 -47.57
CA ALA A 219 20.68 -12.84 -47.26
C ALA A 219 20.81 -13.00 -45.74
N ARG A 220 19.86 -13.73 -45.12
CA ARG A 220 19.82 -13.95 -43.67
C ARG A 220 20.36 -15.33 -43.27
N PHE A 221 20.21 -16.33 -44.12
CA PHE A 221 20.49 -17.71 -43.78
C PHE A 221 21.56 -18.31 -44.68
N LYS A 222 22.29 -19.31 -44.19
CA LYS A 222 23.21 -20.12 -44.98
C LYS A 222 23.03 -21.59 -44.64
N LEU A 223 22.80 -22.42 -45.66
CA LEU A 223 22.73 -23.87 -45.48
C LEU A 223 24.15 -24.41 -45.33
N LEU A 224 24.41 -25.23 -44.31
CA LEU A 224 25.74 -25.78 -44.04
C LEU A 224 25.83 -27.25 -44.46
N GLU A 225 25.04 -28.10 -43.83
CA GLU A 225 25.11 -29.54 -43.97
C GLU A 225 23.70 -30.14 -44.03
N ALA A 226 23.53 -31.22 -44.80
CA ALA A 226 22.28 -31.96 -44.85
C ALA A 226 22.52 -33.44 -44.56
N ARG A 227 21.63 -34.03 -43.75
CA ARG A 227 21.60 -35.45 -43.44
C ARG A 227 20.19 -36.00 -43.64
N GLN A 228 20.08 -37.28 -43.96
CA GLN A 228 18.80 -37.98 -44.02
C GLN A 228 18.59 -38.78 -42.74
N GLN A 229 17.38 -38.72 -42.20
CA GLN A 229 16.99 -39.50 -41.04
C GLN A 229 15.54 -39.96 -41.17
N THR A 230 15.24 -41.16 -40.71
CA THR A 230 13.85 -41.62 -40.60
C THR A 230 13.17 -40.89 -39.44
N ILE A 231 12.17 -40.07 -39.74
CA ILE A 231 11.40 -39.30 -38.77
C ILE A 231 9.97 -39.82 -38.78
N GLN A 232 9.34 -39.89 -37.61
CA GLN A 232 7.92 -40.20 -37.52
C GLN A 232 7.10 -38.95 -37.80
N HIS A 233 6.52 -38.88 -39.00
CA HIS A 233 5.62 -37.80 -39.36
C HIS A 233 4.23 -38.04 -38.75
N PRO A 234 3.59 -37.05 -38.10
CA PRO A 234 2.33 -37.23 -37.37
C PRO A 234 1.17 -37.77 -38.24
N THR A 235 1.18 -37.49 -39.54
CA THR A 235 0.12 -37.91 -40.48
C THR A 235 0.52 -39.06 -41.42
N LEU A 236 1.82 -39.25 -41.68
CA LEU A 236 2.32 -40.10 -42.78
C LEU A 236 3.13 -41.31 -42.28
N GLY A 237 3.36 -41.44 -40.97
CA GLY A 237 4.17 -42.52 -40.41
C GLY A 237 5.68 -42.30 -40.60
N PRO A 238 6.51 -43.36 -40.54
CA PRO A 238 7.95 -43.24 -40.70
C PRO A 238 8.28 -42.83 -42.15
N MET A 239 8.89 -41.66 -42.30
CA MET A 239 9.34 -41.11 -43.58
C MET A 239 10.83 -40.79 -43.51
N GLU A 240 11.56 -41.04 -44.59
CA GLU A 240 12.92 -40.50 -44.75
C GLU A 240 12.83 -39.00 -44.98
N ALA A 241 13.34 -38.24 -44.02
CA ALA A 241 13.27 -36.79 -44.00
C ALA A 241 14.68 -36.20 -44.05
N PHE A 242 14.82 -35.10 -44.78
CA PHE A 242 16.03 -34.29 -44.74
C PHE A 242 16.07 -33.43 -43.48
N ILE A 243 17.22 -33.40 -42.82
CA ILE A 243 17.56 -32.46 -41.76
C ILE A 243 18.71 -31.60 -42.26
N VAL A 244 18.49 -30.29 -42.36
CA VAL A 244 19.48 -29.34 -42.88
C VAL A 244 19.93 -28.40 -41.77
N LYS A 245 21.21 -28.44 -41.43
CA LYS A 245 21.85 -27.52 -40.51
C LYS A 245 22.01 -26.17 -41.21
N THR A 246 21.45 -25.13 -40.60
CA THR A 246 21.37 -23.77 -41.16
C THR A 246 21.95 -22.78 -40.17
N LEU A 247 22.73 -21.83 -40.66
CA LEU A 247 23.24 -20.70 -39.89
C LEU A 247 22.38 -19.46 -40.17
N ASP A 248 21.89 -18.82 -39.12
CA ASP A 248 21.33 -17.46 -39.20
C ASP A 248 22.48 -16.46 -39.12
N LEU A 249 22.80 -15.80 -40.23
CA LEU A 249 23.84 -14.77 -40.35
C LEU A 249 23.53 -13.52 -39.53
N SER A 250 22.26 -13.28 -39.20
CA SER A 250 21.87 -12.12 -38.38
C SER A 250 22.17 -12.30 -36.90
N THR A 251 22.03 -13.54 -36.39
CA THR A 251 22.25 -13.88 -34.98
C THR A 251 23.50 -14.72 -34.74
N ASN A 252 24.18 -15.16 -35.80
CA ASN A 252 25.25 -16.16 -35.80
C ASN A 252 24.89 -17.46 -35.05
N LYS A 253 23.60 -17.83 -35.03
CA LYS A 253 23.11 -19.06 -34.39
C LYS A 253 22.88 -20.14 -35.43
N GLU A 254 23.36 -21.35 -35.13
CA GLU A 254 23.07 -22.54 -35.91
C GLU A 254 21.77 -23.20 -35.42
N PHE A 255 20.93 -23.64 -36.34
CA PHE A 255 19.70 -24.38 -36.04
C PHE A 255 19.45 -25.45 -37.11
N GLU A 256 18.64 -26.45 -36.78
CA GLU A 256 18.29 -27.53 -37.70
C GLU A 256 16.90 -27.32 -38.29
N LEU A 257 16.81 -27.40 -39.61
CA LEU A 257 15.57 -27.47 -40.35
C LEU A 257 15.21 -28.92 -40.62
N VAL A 258 14.09 -29.36 -40.07
CA VAL A 258 13.57 -30.72 -40.28
C VAL A 258 12.49 -30.66 -41.34
N GLN A 259 12.55 -31.56 -42.33
CA GLN A 259 11.56 -31.61 -43.39
C GLN A 259 10.15 -31.80 -42.83
N GLY A 260 9.23 -30.94 -43.27
CA GLY A 260 7.83 -30.93 -42.84
C GLY A 260 7.57 -30.32 -41.46
N LYS A 261 8.61 -30.03 -40.66
CA LYS A 261 8.46 -29.40 -39.34
C LYS A 261 8.62 -27.89 -39.44
N GLU A 262 7.72 -27.16 -38.78
CA GLU A 262 7.81 -25.72 -38.64
C GLU A 262 8.87 -25.35 -37.60
N THR A 263 9.80 -24.48 -37.99
CA THR A 263 10.81 -23.90 -37.10
C THR A 263 10.50 -22.42 -36.94
N ASN A 264 10.12 -21.99 -35.73
CA ASN A 264 9.88 -20.58 -35.42
C ASN A 264 11.16 -19.93 -34.88
N LEU A 265 11.66 -18.93 -35.59
CA LEU A 265 12.80 -18.09 -35.21
C LEU A 265 12.28 -16.73 -34.69
N ALA A 266 11.35 -16.77 -33.74
CA ALA A 266 10.70 -15.57 -33.22
C ALA A 266 11.69 -14.62 -32.57
N GLU A 267 11.59 -13.33 -32.92
CA GLU A 267 12.27 -12.25 -32.21
C GLU A 267 11.32 -11.63 -31.19
N PHE A 268 11.74 -11.56 -29.93
CA PHE A 268 10.94 -10.97 -28.86
C PHE A 268 11.33 -9.52 -28.63
N GLU A 269 10.31 -8.69 -28.49
CA GLU A 269 10.41 -7.29 -28.11
C GLU A 269 9.56 -7.08 -26.85
N ALA A 270 10.07 -6.31 -25.90
CA ALA A 270 9.34 -5.86 -24.74
C ALA A 270 8.82 -4.45 -24.96
N GLU A 271 7.60 -4.21 -24.50
CA GLU A 271 7.15 -2.87 -24.18
C GLU A 271 7.20 -2.73 -22.65
N LEU A 272 8.11 -1.89 -22.15
CA LEU A 272 8.20 -1.57 -20.74
C LEU A 272 7.38 -0.31 -20.46
N GLU A 273 6.88 -0.16 -19.24
CA GLU A 273 6.23 1.07 -18.80
C GLU A 273 6.95 1.60 -17.55
N PHE A 274 7.37 2.85 -17.60
CA PHE A 274 7.97 3.54 -16.47
C PHE A 274 6.91 4.41 -15.80
N ARG A 275 6.60 4.10 -14.54
CA ARG A 275 5.51 4.69 -13.76
C ARG A 275 6.01 5.67 -12.69
N TRP A 276 6.98 6.53 -13.02
CA TRP A 276 7.51 7.52 -12.08
C TRP A 276 6.97 8.92 -12.37
N LYS A 277 6.12 9.45 -11.48
CA LYS A 277 5.34 10.71 -11.59
C LYS A 277 4.34 10.76 -12.78
N LYS A 278 4.73 10.23 -13.94
CA LYS A 278 3.93 10.05 -15.14
C LYS A 278 4.15 8.64 -15.67
N ARG A 279 3.13 8.10 -16.35
CA ARG A 279 3.26 6.82 -17.06
C ARG A 279 3.86 7.07 -18.43
N GLN A 280 4.98 6.43 -18.71
CA GLN A 280 5.71 6.58 -19.97
C GLN A 280 6.05 5.21 -20.55
N PRO A 281 5.52 4.85 -21.73
CA PRO A 281 5.88 3.61 -22.39
C PRO A 281 7.28 3.71 -23.00
N ILE A 282 8.03 2.61 -22.93
CA ILE A 282 9.34 2.40 -23.55
C ILE A 282 9.17 1.22 -24.54
N PRO A 283 8.82 1.50 -25.80
CA PRO A 283 8.70 0.48 -26.84
C PRO A 283 10.08 0.09 -27.40
N GLY A 284 10.17 -0.97 -28.21
CA GLY A 284 11.39 -1.28 -28.96
C GLY A 284 12.44 -2.08 -28.21
N VAL A 285 12.12 -2.61 -27.02
CA VAL A 285 13.12 -3.08 -26.08
C VAL A 285 13.44 -4.56 -26.33
N LYS A 286 14.59 -4.85 -26.95
CA LYS A 286 14.99 -6.21 -27.35
C LYS A 286 16.02 -6.84 -26.40
N GLU A 287 16.05 -8.18 -26.37
CA GLU A 287 17.09 -8.93 -25.66
C GLU A 287 18.49 -8.62 -26.22
N GLY A 288 19.47 -8.42 -25.33
CA GLY A 288 20.84 -8.03 -25.66
C GLY A 288 21.01 -6.58 -26.10
N LYS A 289 19.93 -5.77 -26.10
CA LYS A 289 19.99 -4.34 -26.39
C LYS A 289 19.91 -3.52 -25.11
N THR A 290 20.20 -2.22 -25.27
CA THR A 290 20.12 -1.24 -24.20
C THR A 290 18.94 -0.31 -24.42
N PHE A 291 18.40 0.22 -23.32
CA PHE A 291 17.34 1.21 -23.33
C PHE A 291 17.62 2.27 -22.27
N GLN A 292 16.97 3.43 -22.39
CA GLN A 292 17.13 4.55 -21.45
C GLN A 292 15.84 4.81 -20.69
N LEU A 293 15.97 5.09 -19.40
CA LEU A 293 14.84 5.56 -18.60
C LEU A 293 14.48 7.00 -18.98
N PRO A 294 13.22 7.28 -19.30
CA PRO A 294 12.80 8.61 -19.72
C PRO A 294 12.94 9.61 -18.56
N GLY A 295 13.44 10.81 -18.86
CA GLY A 295 13.65 11.90 -17.89
C GLY A 295 14.91 11.79 -17.03
N LEU A 296 15.55 10.61 -16.94
CA LEU A 296 16.69 10.37 -16.05
C LEU A 296 18.02 10.18 -16.79
N GLY A 297 17.99 9.82 -18.08
CA GLY A 297 19.20 9.58 -18.88
C GLY A 297 19.99 8.32 -18.47
N LYS A 298 19.51 7.54 -17.50
CA LYS A 298 20.13 6.29 -17.06
C LYS A 298 19.84 5.18 -18.06
N SER A 299 20.90 4.49 -18.48
CA SER A 299 20.82 3.40 -19.47
C SER A 299 20.88 2.03 -18.78
N TYR A 300 20.11 1.08 -19.30
CA TYR A 300 20.05 -0.31 -18.83
C TYR A 300 20.23 -1.28 -20.00
N HIS A 301 20.83 -2.44 -19.73
CA HIS A 301 21.01 -3.55 -20.66
C HIS A 301 20.05 -4.68 -20.30
N ILE A 302 19.56 -5.41 -21.31
CA ILE A 302 18.66 -6.54 -21.11
C ILE A 302 19.37 -7.84 -21.37
N TRP A 303 19.50 -8.64 -20.32
CA TRP A 303 20.11 -9.96 -20.40
C TRP A 303 19.15 -10.99 -20.98
N LYS A 304 17.90 -10.96 -20.55
CA LYS A 304 16.93 -11.98 -20.92
C LYS A 304 15.51 -11.44 -20.86
N LEU A 305 14.70 -11.82 -21.85
CA LEU A 305 13.29 -11.48 -21.90
C LEU A 305 12.42 -12.74 -21.84
N GLU A 306 11.71 -12.93 -20.73
CA GLU A 306 10.75 -14.01 -20.52
C GLU A 306 9.31 -13.50 -20.72
N GLU A 307 8.32 -14.39 -20.65
CA GLU A 307 6.91 -14.02 -20.88
C GLU A 307 6.37 -13.09 -19.80
N SER A 308 6.71 -13.37 -18.53
CA SER A 308 6.22 -12.63 -17.37
C SER A 308 7.27 -11.76 -16.69
N LYS A 309 8.53 -11.82 -17.15
CA LYS A 309 9.63 -11.06 -16.53
C LYS A 309 10.74 -10.68 -17.50
N ALA A 310 11.44 -9.61 -17.19
CA ALA A 310 12.66 -9.18 -17.88
C ALA A 310 13.81 -9.05 -16.88
N ILE A 311 15.01 -9.49 -17.27
CA ILE A 311 16.21 -9.37 -16.45
C ILE A 311 17.08 -8.27 -17.06
N ILE A 312 17.29 -7.20 -16.29
CA ILE A 312 18.03 -6.01 -16.71
C ILE A 312 19.25 -5.77 -15.83
N SER A 313 20.22 -5.01 -16.32
CA SER A 313 21.36 -4.54 -15.54
C SER A 313 21.68 -3.07 -15.87
N PRO A 314 22.06 -2.24 -14.90
CA PRO A 314 22.50 -0.88 -15.19
C PRO A 314 23.79 -0.88 -16.04
N LEU A 315 23.95 0.12 -16.90
CA LEU A 315 25.22 0.34 -17.61
C LEU A 315 26.18 1.16 -16.75
N GLY A 316 27.45 0.73 -16.70
CA GLY A 316 28.54 1.53 -16.14
C GLY A 316 28.95 2.67 -17.07
N ASN A 317 29.80 3.58 -16.57
CA ASN A 317 30.33 4.69 -17.36
C ASN A 317 31.14 4.24 -18.59
N ASP A 318 31.69 3.03 -18.54
CA ASP A 318 32.48 2.43 -19.62
C ASP A 318 31.60 1.83 -20.73
N GLY A 319 30.27 1.87 -20.58
CA GLY A 319 29.30 1.31 -21.53
C GLY A 319 29.02 -0.18 -21.32
N ASP A 320 29.77 -0.85 -20.45
CA ASP A 320 29.58 -2.25 -20.12
C ASP A 320 28.46 -2.45 -19.07
N PRO A 321 27.68 -3.55 -19.18
CA PRO A 321 26.66 -3.89 -18.22
C PRO A 321 27.31 -4.27 -16.88
N LEU A 322 26.81 -3.66 -15.80
CA LEU A 322 27.21 -4.01 -14.45
C LEU A 322 26.72 -5.42 -14.08
N PRO A 323 27.40 -6.13 -13.16
CA PRO A 323 27.03 -7.49 -12.75
C PRO A 323 25.70 -7.55 -11.99
N GLU A 324 25.17 -6.41 -11.55
CA GLU A 324 23.90 -6.29 -10.86
C GLU A 324 22.74 -6.66 -11.81
N LYS A 325 21.98 -7.69 -11.44
CA LYS A 325 20.81 -8.16 -12.18
C LYS A 325 19.54 -7.80 -11.43
N ILE A 326 18.66 -7.07 -12.11
CA ILE A 326 17.39 -6.59 -11.59
C ILE A 326 16.30 -7.31 -12.36
N GLU A 327 15.38 -7.94 -11.63
CA GLU A 327 14.21 -8.59 -12.22
C GLU A 327 13.02 -7.63 -12.27
N ILE A 328 12.47 -7.43 -13.46
CA ILE A 328 11.28 -6.64 -13.72
C ILE A 328 10.13 -7.59 -14.02
N GLN A 329 9.07 -7.51 -13.22
CA GLN A 329 7.88 -8.34 -13.37
C GLN A 329 6.87 -7.69 -14.31
N GLN A 330 5.99 -8.51 -14.88
CA GLN A 330 4.84 -8.04 -15.64
C GLN A 330 3.78 -7.41 -14.72
N GLY A 331 3.20 -6.28 -15.13
CA GLY A 331 2.18 -5.58 -14.33
C GLY A 331 1.48 -4.42 -15.01
#